data_AF-A0A7Z0QBP2-F1
#
_entry.id   AF-A0A7Z0QBP2-F1
#
_cell.length_a   1.000
_cell.length_b   1.000
_cell.length_c   1.000
_cell.angle_alpha   90.00
_cell.angle_beta   90.00
_cell.angle_gamma   90.00
#
_symmetry.space_group_name_H-M   'P 1'
#
loop_
_entity.id
_entity.type
_entity.pdbx_description
1 polymer ?
#
loop_
_entity_poly.entity_id
_entity_poly.type
_entity_poly.pdbx_seq_one_letter_code
_entity_poly.pdbx_strand_id
1 'polypeptide(L)' 'MIYELHALGMNPKSKLYQPDHWRGRAQATRKKAAALVDGKAKDRLLKIAFEYDKLAQRALVWRMRKNEDDTWPEQEL' A
#
# COMPACT_ATOMS: atom_id res chain seq x y z
N MET A 1 29.55 -0.77 12.34
CA MET A 1 28.91 -1.85 11.57
C MET A 1 27.84 -1.23 10.69
N ILE A 2 27.75 -1.73 9.47
CA ILE A 2 27.26 -1.03 8.28
C ILE A 2 25.75 -1.22 8.12
N TYR A 3 24.95 -0.72 9.07
CA TYR A 3 23.48 -0.81 8.99
C TYR A 3 22.83 0.41 8.30
N GLU A 4 23.60 1.21 7.55
CA GLU A 4 23.10 2.41 6.86
C GLU A 4 22.98 2.26 5.33
N LEU A 5 22.70 1.05 4.81
CA LEU A 5 22.65 0.83 3.35
C LEU A 5 21.38 0.15 2.79
N HIS A 6 20.28 0.07 3.53
CA HIS A 6 19.03 -0.57 3.03
C HIS A 6 17.82 0.36 2.78
N ALA A 7 17.97 1.68 2.87
CA ALA A 7 16.84 2.61 2.63
C ALA A 7 17.12 3.72 1.61
N LEU A 8 18.03 3.51 0.66
CA LEU A 8 18.29 4.46 -0.43
C LEU A 8 17.07 4.53 -1.38
N GLY A 9 16.10 5.38 -1.05
CA GLY A 9 15.05 5.84 -1.98
C GLY A 9 13.59 5.69 -1.50
N MET A 10 13.34 5.09 -0.34
CA MET A 10 11.96 4.91 0.15
C MET A 10 11.53 6.09 1.01
N ASN A 11 10.87 7.09 0.42
CA ASN A 11 10.25 8.18 1.18
C ASN A 11 8.96 7.65 1.83
N PRO A 12 8.85 7.54 3.17
CA PRO A 12 7.65 7.04 3.84
C PRO A 12 6.43 7.95 3.66
N LYS A 13 6.63 9.21 3.23
CA LYS A 13 5.55 10.13 2.82
C LYS A 13 5.07 9.87 1.38
N SER A 14 5.75 9.00 0.62
CA SER A 14 5.29 8.62 -0.71
C SER A 14 3.95 7.90 -0.61
N LYS A 15 3.04 8.26 -1.53
CA LYS A 15 1.70 7.65 -1.64
C LYS A 15 1.76 6.13 -1.84
N LEU A 16 2.91 5.60 -2.26
CA LEU A 16 3.18 4.18 -2.40
C LEU A 16 3.11 3.42 -1.07
N TYR A 17 3.42 4.06 0.06
CA TYR A 17 3.39 3.45 1.41
C TYR A 17 2.13 3.80 2.20
N GLN A 18 1.12 4.41 1.56
CA GLN A 18 -0.12 4.78 2.22
C GLN A 18 -1.22 3.75 1.87
N PRO A 19 -1.62 2.87 2.80
CA PRO A 19 -2.72 1.93 2.59
C PRO A 19 -4.00 2.61 2.09
N ASP A 20 -4.33 3.77 2.66
CA ASP A 20 -5.56 4.50 2.33
C ASP A 20 -5.56 5.03 0.90
N HIS A 21 -4.39 5.39 0.37
CA HIS A 21 -4.23 5.77 -1.03
C HIS A 21 -4.66 4.62 -1.96
N TRP A 22 -4.14 3.43 -1.70
CA TRP A 22 -4.45 2.24 -2.49
C TRP A 22 -5.90 1.78 -2.32
N ARG A 23 -6.45 1.84 -1.09
CA ARG A 23 -7.87 1.56 -0.84
C ARG A 23 -8.79 2.51 -1.62
N GLY A 24 -8.49 3.81 -1.62
CA GLY A 24 -9.23 4.80 -2.39
C GLY A 24 -9.21 4.50 -3.89
N ARG A 25 -8.05 4.09 -4.43
CA ARG A 25 -7.92 3.68 -5.84
C ARG A 25 -8.73 2.42 -6.15
N ALA A 26 -8.72 1.42 -5.27
CA ALA A 26 -9.51 0.21 -5.42
C ALA A 26 -11.02 0.54 -5.45
N GLN A 27 -11.50 1.35 -4.51
CA GLN A 27 -12.91 1.76 -4.45
C GLN A 27 -13.33 2.57 -5.67
N ALA A 28 -12.53 3.54 -6.10
CA ALA A 28 -12.80 4.32 -7.31
C ALA A 28 -12.87 3.43 -8.56
N THR A 29 -12.01 2.42 -8.64
CA THR A 29 -11.99 1.46 -9.75
C THR A 29 -13.22 0.55 -9.74
N ARG A 30 -13.64 0.06 -8.56
CA ARG A 30 -14.91 -0.69 -8.40
C ARG A 30 -16.11 0.15 -8.81
N LYS A 31 -16.16 1.42 -8.42
CA LYS A 31 -17.25 2.33 -8.80
C LYS A 31 -17.32 2.51 -10.32
N LYS A 32 -16.15 2.62 -10.99
CA LYS A 32 -16.08 2.63 -12.46
C LYS A 32 -16.56 1.31 -13.07
N ALA A 33 -16.16 0.16 -12.50
CA ALA A 33 -16.60 -1.16 -12.96
C ALA A 33 -18.13 -1.33 -12.82
N ALA A 34 -18.71 -0.83 -11.73
CA ALA A 34 -20.16 -0.90 -11.49
C ALA A 34 -20.98 -0.07 -12.51
N ALA A 35 -20.39 0.95 -13.12
CA ALA A 35 -21.03 1.75 -14.17
C ALA A 35 -20.99 1.08 -15.55
N LEU A 36 -20.29 -0.05 -15.71
CA LEU A 36 -20.22 -0.79 -16.97
C LEU A 36 -21.23 -1.93 -17.00
N VAL A 37 -21.76 -2.21 -18.19
CA VAL A 37 -22.46 -3.46 -18.49
C VAL A 37 -21.47 -4.63 -18.35
N ASP A 38 -21.98 -5.78 -17.91
CA ASP A 38 -21.16 -6.97 -17.71
C ASP A 38 -20.33 -7.33 -18.94
N GLY A 39 -19.12 -7.83 -18.69
CA GLY A 39 -18.19 -8.26 -19.74
C GLY A 39 -16.74 -7.88 -19.46
N LYS A 40 -15.89 -8.17 -20.45
CA LYS A 40 -14.42 -8.11 -20.31
C LYS A 40 -13.88 -6.77 -19.77
N ALA A 41 -14.54 -5.65 -20.08
CA ALA A 41 -14.12 -4.34 -19.60
C ALA A 41 -14.34 -4.19 -18.08
N LYS A 42 -15.51 -4.63 -17.58
CA LYS A 42 -15.84 -4.68 -16.15
C LYS A 42 -14.89 -5.61 -15.41
N ASP A 43 -14.66 -6.81 -15.94
CA ASP A 43 -13.77 -7.80 -15.32
C ASP A 43 -12.33 -7.29 -15.17
N ARG A 44 -11.82 -6.58 -16.19
CA ARG A 44 -10.49 -5.95 -16.12
C ARG A 44 -10.42 -4.89 -15.03
N LEU A 45 -11.44 -4.05 -14.88
CA LEU A 45 -11.48 -3.06 -13.81
C LEU A 45 -11.56 -3.71 -12.43
N LEU A 46 -12.34 -4.78 -12.28
CA LEU A 46 -12.40 -5.53 -11.02
C LEU A 46 -11.05 -6.17 -10.68
N LYS A 47 -10.35 -6.72 -11.68
CA LYS A 47 -8.98 -7.24 -11.50
C LYS A 47 -8.01 -6.14 -11.05
N ILE A 48 -8.07 -4.96 -11.67
CA ILE A 48 -7.24 -3.81 -11.26
C ILE A 48 -7.57 -3.38 -9.83
N ALA A 49 -8.85 -3.32 -9.47
CA ALA A 49 -9.27 -2.97 -8.10
C ALA A 49 -8.70 -3.96 -7.07
N PHE A 50 -8.70 -5.26 -7.40
CA PHE A 50 -8.12 -6.30 -6.55
C PHE A 50 -6.60 -6.14 -6.38
N GLU A 51 -5.87 -5.79 -7.45
CA GLU A 51 -4.44 -5.50 -7.34
C GLU A 51 -4.16 -4.26 -6.47
N TYR A 52 -5.02 -3.24 -6.50
CA TYR A 52 -4.92 -2.12 -5.57
C TYR A 52 -5.14 -2.53 -4.12
N ASP A 53 -6.05 -3.45 -3.81
CA ASP A 53 -6.19 -3.94 -2.43
C ASP A 53 -4.96 -4.70 -1.95
N LYS A 54 -4.31 -5.48 -2.82
CA LYS A 54 -3.02 -6.13 -2.47
C LYS A 54 -1.94 -5.09 -2.16
N LEU A 55 -1.88 -4.00 -2.92
CA LEU A 55 -0.97 -2.89 -2.63
C LEU A 55 -1.30 -2.22 -1.30
N ALA A 56 -2.58 -2.06 -0.97
CA ALA A 56 -2.99 -1.55 0.34
C ALA A 56 -2.54 -2.45 1.49
N GLN A 57 -2.67 -3.78 1.33
CA GLN A 57 -2.19 -4.76 2.31
C GLN A 57 -0.66 -4.69 2.47
N ARG A 58 0.10 -4.62 1.37
CA ARG A 58 1.56 -4.48 1.43
C ARG A 58 1.99 -3.19 2.10
N ALA A 59 1.35 -2.07 1.77
CA ALA A 59 1.60 -0.79 2.43
C ALA A 59 1.30 -0.84 3.93
N LEU A 60 0.29 -1.63 4.36
CA LEU A 60 -0.03 -1.80 5.77
C LEU A 60 1.07 -2.57 6.50
N VAL A 61 1.55 -3.66 5.90
CA VAL A 61 2.67 -4.45 6.44
C VAL A 61 3.93 -3.59 6.57
N TRP A 62 4.24 -2.77 5.56
CA TRP A 62 5.37 -1.84 5.63
C TRP A 62 5.21 -0.79 6.74
N ARG A 63 4.00 -0.25 6.93
CA ARG A 63 3.70 0.68 8.02
C ARG A 63 3.90 0.02 9.39
N MET A 64 3.43 -1.22 9.55
CA MET A 64 3.57 -1.97 10.81
C MET A 64 5.04 -2.26 11.16
N ARG A 65 5.83 -2.75 10.19
CA ARG A 65 7.27 -2.99 10.38
C ARG A 65 8.04 -1.73 10.76
N LYS A 66 7.71 -0.59 10.14
CA LYS A 66 8.34 0.68 10.51
C LYS A 66 8.03 1.07 11.96
N ASN A 67 6.77 0.92 12.39
CA ASN A 67 6.40 1.25 13.77
C ASN A 67 7.11 0.34 14.77
N GLU A 68 7.32 -0.94 14.45
CA GLU A 68 8.07 -1.88 15.29
C GLU A 68 9.55 -1.48 15.44
N ASP A 69 10.20 -1.05 14.35
CA ASP A 69 11.58 -0.52 14.39
C ASP A 69 11.69 0.80 15.20
N ASP A 70 10.66 1.66 15.13
CA ASP A 70 10.57 2.91 15.92
C ASP A 70 10.24 2.66 17.42
N THR A 71 9.90 1.43 17.83
CA THR A 71 9.48 1.08 19.21
C THR A 71 10.57 0.34 20.01
N TRP A 72 11.85 0.41 19.61
CA TRP A 72 12.92 -0.04 20.50
C TRP A 72 13.19 1.03 21.58
N PRO A 73 13.11 0.71 22.88
CA PRO A 73 13.42 1.66 23.92
C PRO A 73 14.91 1.98 23.84
N GLU A 74 15.26 3.27 23.82
CA GLU A 74 16.56 3.72 24.31
C GLU A 74 16.68 3.23 25.76
N GLN A 75 17.18 2.01 25.96
CA GLN A 75 17.77 1.63 27.23
C GLN A 75 19.08 2.40 27.29
N GLU A 76 19.07 3.49 28.05
CA GLU A 76 20.28 4.05 28.65
C GLU A 76 21.13 2.91 29.22
N LEU A 77 22.39 2.81 28.77
CA LEU A 77 23.53 2.26 29.51
C LEU A 77 24.84 2.59 28.77
#